data_AF-A0A7I9ZK88-F1
#
_entry.id   AF-A0A7I9ZK88-F1
#
_cell.length_a   1.000
_cell.length_b   1.000
_cell.length_c   1.000
_cell.angle_alpha   90.00
_cell.angle_beta   90.00
_cell.angle_gamma   90.00
#
_symmetry.space_group_name_H-M   'P 1'
#
loop_
_entity.id
_entity.type
_entity.pdbx_description
1 polymer ?
#
loop_
_entity_poly.entity_id
_entity_poly.type
_entity_poly.pdbx_seq_one_letter_code
_entity_poly.pdbx_strand_id
1 'polypeptide(L)' 'MAAPTQIRSPYDRRVELVKDTIKDHSKLGDKAAGELAVHVLHTLNTIPETVR' A
#
# COMPACT_ATOMS: atom_id res chain seq x y z
N MET A 1 -3.04 -14.76 -26.91
CA MET A 1 -2.36 -13.52 -26.50
C MET A 1 -2.26 -13.52 -24.98
N ALA A 2 -1.07 -13.71 -24.40
CA ALA A 2 -0.89 -13.63 -22.95
C ALA A 2 -0.92 -12.14 -22.55
N ALA A 3 -1.79 -11.79 -21.59
CA ALA A 3 -1.84 -10.45 -21.03
C ALA A 3 -0.47 -10.09 -20.41
N PRO A 4 -0.01 -8.83 -20.53
CA PRO A 4 1.25 -8.42 -19.91
C PRO A 4 1.13 -8.64 -18.41
N THR A 5 1.90 -9.56 -17.87
CA THR A 5 2.05 -9.73 -16.42
C THR A 5 2.70 -8.45 -15.92
N GLN A 6 1.89 -7.50 -15.42
CA GLN A 6 2.39 -6.37 -14.65
C GLN A 6 3.29 -6.95 -13.56
N ILE A 7 4.59 -6.77 -13.70
CA ILE A 7 5.55 -7.12 -12.67
C ILE A 7 5.30 -6.13 -11.54
N ARG A 8 4.32 -6.44 -10.70
CA ARG A 8 4.00 -5.66 -9.50
C ARG A 8 5.15 -5.89 -8.53
N SER A 9 5.84 -4.82 -8.15
CA SER A 9 6.86 -4.90 -7.13
C SER A 9 6.22 -5.44 -5.84
N PRO A 10 6.94 -6.17 -4.99
CA PRO A 10 6.46 -6.48 -3.63
C PRO A 10 6.03 -5.22 -2.87
N TYR A 11 6.57 -4.05 -3.22
CA TYR A 11 6.10 -2.76 -2.74
C TYR A 11 4.67 -2.43 -3.19
N ASP A 12 4.37 -2.51 -4.48
CA ASP A 12 3.01 -2.27 -5.02
C ASP A 12 1.96 -3.18 -4.37
N ARG A 13 2.30 -4.46 -4.17
CA ARG A 13 1.40 -5.41 -3.54
C ARG A 13 1.08 -5.03 -2.09
N ARG A 14 2.06 -4.48 -1.36
CA ARG A 14 1.83 -3.97 0.01
C ARG A 14 0.98 -2.70 -0.01
N VAL A 15 1.22 -1.79 -0.96
CA VAL A 15 0.41 -0.56 -1.12
C VAL A 15 -1.05 -0.92 -1.38
N GLU A 16 -1.32 -1.90 -2.26
CA GLU A 16 -2.69 -2.36 -2.50
C GLU A 16 -3.36 -2.94 -1.25
N LEU A 17 -2.68 -3.79 -0.49
CA LEU A 17 -3.22 -4.36 0.76
C LEU A 17 -3.55 -3.28 1.79
N VAL A 18 -2.64 -2.32 1.98
CA VAL A 18 -2.85 -1.22 2.94
C VAL A 18 -3.97 -0.29 2.44
N LYS A 19 -4.02 0.00 1.14
CA LYS A 19 -5.08 0.81 0.53
C LYS A 19 -6.45 0.14 0.67
N ASP A 20 -6.53 -1.17 0.45
CA ASP A 20 -7.75 -1.96 0.61
C ASP A 20 -8.24 -1.94 2.06
N THR A 21 -7.32 -2.15 3.02
CA THR A 21 -7.60 -2.05 4.46
C THR A 21 -8.09 -0.64 4.85
N ILE A 22 -7.46 0.42 4.35
CA ILE A 22 -7.86 1.80 4.63
C ILE A 22 -9.25 2.10 4.06
N LYS A 23 -9.58 1.56 2.89
CA LYS A 23 -10.91 1.70 2.28
C LYS A 23 -11.99 0.93 3.04
N ASP A 24 -11.67 -0.26 3.56
CA ASP A 24 -12.62 -1.07 4.32
C ASP A 24 -12.95 -0.40 5.68
N HIS A 25 -11.93 0.16 6.33
CA HIS A 25 -12.07 0.80 7.64
C HIS A 25 -12.37 2.30 7.59
N SER A 26 -12.38 2.91 6.41
CA SER A 26 -12.53 4.36 6.28
C SER A 26 -13.18 4.76 4.97
N LYS A 27 -14.11 5.73 5.01
CA LYS A 27 -14.77 6.31 3.82
C LYS A 27 -13.85 7.26 3.05
N LEU A 28 -12.58 6.91 2.90
CA LEU A 28 -11.60 7.67 2.14
C LEU A 28 -11.75 7.35 0.66
N GLY A 29 -11.82 8.39 -0.17
CA GLY A 29 -11.81 8.23 -1.63
C GLY A 29 -10.55 7.52 -2.11
N ASP A 30 -10.63 6.86 -3.27
CA ASP A 30 -9.56 6.03 -3.85
C ASP A 30 -8.16 6.67 -3.86
N LYS A 31 -8.13 7.99 -4.10
CA LYS A 31 -6.90 8.77 -4.16
C LYS A 31 -6.30 8.98 -2.77
N ALA A 32 -7.13 9.43 -1.82
CA ALA A 32 -6.72 9.67 -0.44
C ALA A 32 -6.31 8.37 0.28
N ALA A 33 -7.00 7.26 0.02
CA ALA A 33 -6.62 5.95 0.53
C ALA A 33 -5.26 5.48 -0.03
N GLY A 34 -4.97 5.77 -1.30
CA GLY A 34 -3.68 5.45 -1.90
C GLY A 34 -2.53 6.29 -1.34
N GLU A 35 -2.75 7.59 -1.15
CA GLU A 35 -1.74 8.49 -0.56
C GLU A 35 -1.43 8.13 0.90
N LEU A 36 -2.47 7.80 1.69
CA LEU A 36 -2.29 7.27 3.04
C LEU A 36 -1.56 5.92 3.05
N ALA A 37 -1.90 5.01 2.15
CA ALA A 37 -1.23 3.71 2.07
C ALA A 37 0.27 3.85 1.79
N VAL A 38 0.65 4.73 0.87
CA VAL A 38 2.05 5.04 0.58
C VAL A 38 2.72 5.69 1.78
N HIS A 39 2.05 6.64 2.45
CA HIS A 39 2.60 7.30 3.63
C HIS A 39 2.84 6.30 4.77
N VAL A 40 1.87 5.43 5.07
CA VAL A 40 1.99 4.38 6.09
C VAL A 40 3.12 3.42 5.76
N LEU A 41 3.23 2.96 4.51
CA LEU A 41 4.33 2.09 4.09
C LEU A 41 5.69 2.75 4.17
N HIS A 42 5.78 4.04 3.83
CA HIS A 42 7.00 4.81 3.99
C HIS A 42 7.37 4.92 5.47
N THR A 43 6.41 5.25 6.35
CA THR A 43 6.63 5.27 7.80
C THR A 43 7.07 3.92 8.32
N LEU A 44 6.40 2.82 7.95
CA LEU A 44 6.78 1.45 8.35
C LEU A 44 8.17 1.05 7.86
N ASN A 45 8.59 1.52 6.68
CA ASN A 45 9.94 1.27 6.16
C ASN A 45 11.00 2.17 6.82
N THR A 46 10.57 3.29 7.41
CA THR A 46 11.44 4.23 8.13
C THR A 46 11.50 3.91 9.63
N ILE A 47 10.60 3.08 10.16
CA ILE A 47 10.66 2.59 11.54
C ILE A 47 11.82 1.57 11.62
N PRO A 48 12.85 1.83 12.44
CA PRO A 48 13.96 0.92 12.60
C PRO A 48 13.49 -0.42 13.18
N GLU A 49 14.08 -1.51 12.68
CA GLU A 49 13.75 -2.90 13.03
C GLU A 49 13.80 -3.19 14.54
N THR A 50 14.40 -2.31 15.34
CA THR A 50 14.53 -2.39 16.79
C THR A 50 13.19 -2.35 17.55
N VAL A 51 12.09 -1.97 16.89
CA VAL A 51 10.75 -1.88 17.50
C VAL A 51 9.79 -2.95 16.96
N ARG A 52 10.27 -3.92 16.16
CA ARG A 52 9.45 -4.94 15.51
C ARG A 52 9.18 -6.16 16.38
#